data_AF-A0A559V7N8-F1
#
_entry.id   AF-A0A559V7N8-F1
#
_cell.length_a   1.000
_cell.length_b   1.000
_cell.length_c   1.000
_cell.angle_alpha   90.00
_cell.angle_beta   90.00
_cell.angle_gamma   90.00
#
_symmetry.space_group_name_H-M   'P 1'
#
loop_
_entity.id
_entity.type
_entity.pdbx_description
1 polymer ?
#
loop_
_entity_poly.entity_id
_entity_poly.type
_entity_poly.pdbx_seq_one_letter_code
_entity_poly.pdbx_strand_id
1 'polypeptide(L)'
;MSDRLRRPPPAPPVPRLYLAPESSVPRRIDGAWWPRTFDLLTELPPLLSGLPRAWGRIASVLVNGTGWAGAPGRMLICNEVVRLRSTTTERTPSTIVLMAPAHGRRDLLVVSPEATERAAASVMSAAGLTPEQGHFAR
;
A
#
# COMPACT_ATOMS: atom_id res chain seq x y z
N MET A 1 8.58 -12.12 42.15
CA MET A 1 8.78 -12.42 40.71
C MET A 1 7.75 -11.61 39.94
N SER A 2 8.14 -10.47 39.38
CA SER A 2 7.21 -9.56 38.71
C SER A 2 6.98 -10.01 37.26
N ASP A 3 5.78 -10.51 37.00
CA ASP A 3 5.23 -10.64 35.66
C ASP A 3 5.12 -9.24 35.06
N ARG A 4 6.11 -8.87 34.25
CA ARG A 4 6.02 -7.66 33.43
C ARG A 4 4.96 -7.98 32.39
N LEU A 5 3.72 -7.57 32.68
CA LEU A 5 2.62 -7.52 31.74
C LEU A 5 3.17 -7.01 30.41
N ARG A 6 3.41 -7.96 29.50
CA ARG A 6 3.98 -7.69 28.19
C ARG A 6 2.88 -6.99 27.43
N ARG A 7 2.84 -5.67 27.55
CA ARG A 7 1.86 -4.84 26.83
C ARG A 7 1.92 -5.29 25.37
N PRO A 8 0.80 -5.75 24.79
CA PRO A 8 0.81 -6.08 23.38
C PRO A 8 1.31 -4.83 22.64
N PRO A 9 2.23 -4.99 21.68
CA PRO A 9 2.68 -3.85 20.90
C PRO A 9 1.44 -3.14 20.34
N PRO A 10 1.43 -1.80 20.30
CA PRO A 10 0.30 -1.06 19.74
C PRO A 10 -0.02 -1.64 18.36
N ALA A 11 -1.31 -1.85 18.08
CA ALA A 11 -1.73 -2.33 16.77
C ALA A 11 -1.15 -1.38 15.70
N PRO A 12 -0.60 -1.92 14.60
CA PRO A 12 -0.12 -1.07 13.53
C PRO A 12 -1.28 -0.18 13.05
N PRO A 13 -1.00 1.08 12.69
CA PRO A 13 -2.04 2.00 12.23
C PRO A 13 -2.74 1.41 11.00
N VAL A 14 -4.07 1.49 10.96
CA VAL A 14 -4.86 0.96 9.83
C VAL A 14 -4.42 1.68 8.55
N PRO A 15 -4.05 0.96 7.47
CA PRO A 15 -3.69 1.60 6.22
C PRO A 15 -4.92 2.25 5.58
N ARG A 16 -4.77 3.47 5.04
CA ARG A 16 -5.82 4.12 4.25
C ARG A 16 -5.82 3.48 2.86
N LEU A 17 -6.57 2.40 2.73
CA LEU A 17 -6.57 1.54 1.56
C LEU A 17 -7.98 1.42 0.99
N TYR A 18 -8.10 1.63 -0.31
CA TYR A 18 -9.28 1.30 -1.10
C TYR A 18 -8.89 0.21 -2.09
N LEU A 19 -9.65 -0.87 -2.16
CA LEU A 19 -9.44 -1.95 -3.11
C LEU A 19 -10.62 -2.00 -4.07
N ALA A 20 -10.33 -2.08 -5.36
CA ALA A 20 -11.39 -2.27 -6.34
C ALA A 20 -12.08 -3.62 -6.06
N PRO A 21 -13.41 -3.70 -6.20
CA PRO A 21 -14.11 -4.97 -6.17
C PRO A 21 -13.54 -5.92 -7.22
N GLU A 22 -13.57 -7.23 -6.93
CA GLU A 22 -13.20 -8.23 -7.92
C GLU A 22 -14.11 -8.10 -9.14
N SER A 23 -13.51 -7.86 -10.31
CA SER A 23 -14.21 -7.77 -11.58
C SER A 23 -13.66 -8.77 -12.58
N SER A 24 -14.54 -9.32 -13.41
CA SER A 24 -14.14 -10.16 -14.56
C SER A 24 -13.40 -9.38 -15.64
N VAL A 25 -13.51 -8.05 -15.63
CA VAL A 25 -12.77 -7.15 -16.53
C VAL A 25 -11.36 -6.92 -15.97
N PRO A 26 -10.30 -7.20 -16.74
CA PRO A 26 -8.93 -6.86 -16.36
C PRO A 26 -8.80 -5.37 -16.11
N ARG A 27 -8.29 -4.99 -14.94
CA ARG A 27 -8.04 -3.60 -14.56
C ARG A 27 -6.55 -3.36 -14.45
N ARG A 28 -6.13 -2.15 -14.81
CA ARG A 28 -4.72 -1.73 -14.69
C ARG A 28 -4.31 -1.33 -13.28
N ILE A 29 -5.27 -0.97 -12.42
CA ILE A 29 -5.08 -0.48 -11.06
C ILE A 29 -6.05 -1.22 -10.13
N ASP A 30 -5.56 -2.11 -9.28
CA ASP A 30 -6.37 -2.96 -8.39
C ASP A 30 -6.88 -2.23 -7.13
N GLY A 31 -6.43 -1.01 -6.90
CA GLY A 31 -6.87 -0.20 -5.77
C GLY A 31 -6.06 1.07 -5.63
N ALA A 32 -6.26 1.76 -4.51
CA ALA A 32 -5.50 2.92 -4.14
C ALA A 32 -5.11 2.90 -2.67
N TRP A 33 -3.92 3.39 -2.41
CA TRP A 33 -3.33 3.51 -1.09
C TRP A 33 -2.96 4.96 -0.85
N TRP A 34 -3.36 5.47 0.31
CA TRP A 34 -3.06 6.82 0.76
C TRP A 34 -2.10 6.75 1.96
N PRO A 35 -0.77 6.74 1.73
CA PRO A 35 0.21 6.82 2.81
C PRO A 35 -0.02 8.02 3.75
N ARG A 36 0.48 7.92 4.99
CA ARG A 36 0.57 9.07 5.89
C ARG A 36 1.88 9.84 5.68
N THR A 37 2.93 9.17 5.24
CA THR A 37 4.23 9.77 4.88
C THR A 37 4.85 9.05 3.68
N PHE A 38 5.91 9.61 3.08
CA PHE A 38 6.71 8.89 2.07
C PHE A 38 7.84 8.03 2.65
N ASP A 39 7.79 7.70 3.95
CA ASP A 39 8.72 6.76 4.58
C ASP A 39 8.23 5.31 4.43
N LEU A 40 8.80 4.59 3.46
CA LEU A 40 8.43 3.19 3.18
C LEU A 40 8.65 2.24 4.35
N LEU A 41 9.61 2.50 5.22
CA LEU A 41 9.90 1.62 6.35
C LEU A 41 8.73 1.61 7.33
N THR A 42 8.09 2.76 7.51
CA THR A 42 6.95 2.91 8.42
C THR A 42 5.62 2.53 7.77
N GLU A 43 5.53 2.71 6.47
CA GLU A 43 4.28 2.59 5.72
C GLU A 43 4.03 1.19 5.13
N LEU A 44 5.07 0.45 4.74
CA LEU A 44 4.89 -0.88 4.15
C LEU A 44 4.36 -1.93 5.14
N PRO A 45 4.81 -2.01 6.41
CA PRO A 45 4.25 -2.98 7.34
C PRO A 45 2.73 -2.87 7.54
N PRO A 46 2.15 -1.69 7.85
CA PRO A 46 0.70 -1.57 7.96
C PRO A 46 0.00 -1.84 6.63
N LEU A 47 0.54 -1.36 5.50
CA LEU A 47 -0.02 -1.64 4.17
C LEU A 47 -0.15 -3.14 3.93
N LEU A 48 0.94 -3.91 4.05
CA LEU A 48 0.94 -5.34 3.76
C LEU A 48 0.06 -6.13 4.75
N SER A 49 -0.03 -5.69 6.00
CA SER A 49 -0.90 -6.31 7.00
C SER A 49 -2.39 -6.11 6.73
N GLY A 50 -2.76 -5.03 6.03
CA GLY A 50 -4.14 -4.71 5.66
C GLY A 50 -4.61 -5.29 4.33
N LEU A 51 -3.75 -6.02 3.60
CA LEU A 51 -4.12 -6.63 2.33
C LEU A 51 -5.03 -7.86 2.53
N PRO A 52 -5.94 -8.14 1.57
CA PRO A 52 -6.74 -9.35 1.61
C PRO A 52 -5.86 -10.59 1.55
N ARG A 53 -6.20 -11.61 2.34
CA ARG A 53 -5.50 -12.90 2.29
C ARG A 53 -5.50 -13.54 0.91
N ALA A 54 -6.54 -13.24 0.11
CA ALA A 54 -6.68 -13.70 -1.28
C ALA A 54 -5.57 -13.17 -2.22
N TRP A 55 -4.84 -12.12 -1.84
CA TRP A 55 -3.71 -11.62 -2.62
C TRP A 55 -2.39 -12.37 -2.31
N GLY A 56 -2.44 -13.26 -1.32
CA GLY A 56 -1.31 -14.10 -0.93
C GLY A 56 -0.18 -13.34 -0.24
N ARG A 57 0.97 -14.01 -0.13
CA ARG A 57 2.18 -13.42 0.47
C ARG A 57 2.92 -12.57 -0.56
N ILE A 58 3.09 -11.30 -0.26
CA ILE A 58 3.84 -10.37 -1.11
C ILE A 58 5.35 -10.62 -0.93
N ALA A 59 6.04 -10.97 -2.01
CA ALA A 59 7.47 -11.24 -2.01
C ALA A 59 8.31 -10.07 -2.53
N SER A 60 7.70 -9.18 -3.32
CA SER A 60 8.37 -7.99 -3.83
C SER A 60 7.41 -6.82 -3.93
N VAL A 61 7.94 -5.64 -3.66
CA VAL A 61 7.27 -4.36 -3.80
C VAL A 61 8.12 -3.48 -4.72
N LEU A 62 7.49 -2.88 -5.71
CA LEU A 62 8.10 -1.84 -6.54
C LEU A 62 7.31 -0.55 -6.35
N VAL A 63 7.97 0.50 -5.89
CA VAL A 63 7.38 1.83 -5.84
C VAL A 63 7.81 2.65 -7.05
N ASN A 64 6.85 3.29 -7.70
CA ASN A 64 7.10 4.23 -8.78
C ASN A 64 6.69 5.62 -8.31
N GLY A 65 7.51 6.62 -8.60
CA GLY A 65 7.23 8.03 -8.32
C GLY A 65 8.29 8.69 -7.44
N THR A 66 8.29 10.02 -7.47
CA THR A 66 9.23 10.85 -6.72
C THR A 66 8.68 11.14 -5.33
N GLY A 67 9.35 10.66 -4.29
CA GLY A 67 8.97 10.94 -2.90
C GLY A 67 9.44 9.88 -1.92
N TRP A 68 9.55 8.62 -2.35
CA TRP A 68 9.96 7.51 -1.49
C TRP A 68 11.44 7.60 -1.10
N ALA A 69 11.70 7.95 0.16
CA ALA A 69 13.06 8.07 0.68
C ALA A 69 13.67 6.68 0.96
N GLY A 70 14.87 6.44 0.43
CA GLY A 70 15.82 5.46 0.99
C GLY A 70 15.32 4.02 1.18
N ALA A 71 14.50 3.50 0.26
CA ALA A 71 14.01 2.11 0.35
C ALA A 71 15.18 1.12 0.44
N PRO A 72 15.34 0.36 1.54
CA PRO A 72 16.37 -0.67 1.59
C PRO A 72 16.02 -1.75 0.57
N GLY A 73 17.00 -2.34 -0.11
CA GLY A 73 16.72 -3.34 -1.15
C GLY A 73 15.88 -4.56 -0.67
N ARG A 74 15.81 -4.79 0.65
CA ARG A 74 14.97 -5.80 1.31
C ARG A 74 14.52 -5.34 2.68
N MET A 75 13.35 -5.81 3.13
CA MET A 75 12.84 -5.61 4.48
C MET A 75 12.16 -6.89 4.99
N LEU A 76 12.30 -7.17 6.29
CA LEU A 76 11.54 -8.24 6.96
C LEU A 76 10.19 -7.67 7.41
N ILE A 77 9.10 -8.15 6.82
CA ILE A 77 7.73 -7.69 7.11
C ILE A 77 6.86 -8.92 7.34
N CYS A 78 6.09 -8.95 8.42
CA CYS A 78 5.21 -10.09 8.74
C CYS A 78 5.93 -11.45 8.68
N ASN A 79 7.19 -11.50 9.14
CA ASN A 79 8.05 -12.68 9.13
C ASN A 79 8.48 -13.18 7.74
N GLU A 80 8.32 -12.36 6.70
CA GLU A 80 8.69 -12.63 5.31
C GLU A 80 9.68 -11.59 4.79
N VAL A 81 10.65 -12.01 3.97
CA VAL A 81 11.60 -11.09 3.34
C VAL A 81 10.98 -10.51 2.07
N VAL A 82 10.64 -9.23 2.13
CA VAL A 82 10.07 -8.48 1.02
C VAL A 82 11.19 -7.73 0.29
N ARG A 83 11.34 -7.98 -1.00
CA ARG A 83 12.29 -7.24 -1.85
C ARG A 83 11.68 -5.89 -2.21
N LEU A 84 12.42 -4.81 -1.97
CA LEU A 84 11.95 -3.46 -2.32
C LEU A 84 12.73 -2.95 -3.51
N ARG A 85 12.02 -2.33 -4.45
CA ARG A 85 12.57 -1.63 -5.60
C ARG A 85 11.91 -0.28 -5.69
N SER A 86 12.65 0.72 -6.15
CA SER A 86 12.12 2.04 -6.44
C SER A 86 12.48 2.43 -7.87
N THR A 87 11.57 3.12 -8.54
CA THR A 87 11.85 3.84 -9.77
C THR A 87 11.51 5.31 -9.60
N THR A 88 12.48 6.16 -9.90
CA THR A 88 12.34 7.61 -9.80
C THR A 88 12.02 8.12 -11.21
N THR A 89 10.74 8.08 -11.59
CA THR A 89 10.30 8.62 -12.88
C THR A 89 9.22 9.66 -12.63
N GLU A 90 9.56 10.93 -12.82
CA GLU A 90 8.66 12.09 -12.61
C GLU A 90 7.40 12.06 -13.48
N ARG A 91 7.43 11.34 -14.61
CA ARG A 91 6.33 11.32 -15.58
C ARG A 91 5.27 10.26 -15.30
N THR A 92 5.46 9.39 -14.31
CA THR A 92 4.53 8.28 -14.05
C THR A 92 3.71 8.58 -12.79
N PRO A 93 2.38 8.32 -12.81
CA PRO A 93 1.58 8.38 -11.60
C PRO A 93 2.23 7.55 -10.48
N SER A 94 2.28 8.12 -9.27
CA SER A 94 2.81 7.41 -8.11
C SER A 94 2.02 6.13 -7.90
N THR A 95 2.70 4.99 -7.96
CA THR A 95 2.08 3.66 -7.84
C THR A 95 2.95 2.77 -6.98
N ILE A 96 2.33 1.80 -6.32
CA ILE A 96 3.02 0.69 -5.67
C ILE A 96 2.55 -0.61 -6.32
N VAL A 97 3.51 -1.39 -6.80
CA VAL A 97 3.32 -2.67 -7.46
C VAL A 97 3.67 -3.76 -6.47
N LEU A 98 2.70 -4.60 -6.15
CA LEU A 98 2.84 -5.73 -5.25
C LEU A 98 2.93 -7.02 -6.07
N MET A 99 3.92 -7.85 -5.79
CA MET A 99 4.14 -9.10 -6.50
C MET A 99 4.06 -10.26 -5.51
N ALA A 100 3.08 -11.13 -5.72
CA ALA A 100 2.92 -12.40 -5.02
C ALA A 100 3.22 -13.55 -5.99
N PRO A 101 4.20 -14.43 -5.72
CA PRO A 101 4.61 -15.48 -6.67
C PRO A 101 3.46 -16.37 -7.15
N ALA A 102 2.50 -16.69 -6.28
CA ALA A 102 1.37 -17.55 -6.61
C ALA A 102 0.08 -16.81 -7.02
N HIS A 103 0.01 -15.47 -6.85
CA HIS A 103 -1.23 -14.70 -7.05
C HIS A 103 -1.08 -13.54 -8.05
N GLY A 104 0.15 -13.34 -8.56
CA GLY A 104 0.47 -12.40 -9.61
C GLY A 104 0.75 -10.99 -9.10
N ARG A 105 0.59 -10.05 -10.02
CA ARG A 105 0.83 -8.62 -9.84
C ARG A 105 -0.43 -7.91 -9.35
N ARG A 106 -0.28 -6.95 -8.45
CA ARG A 106 -1.32 -5.99 -8.08
C ARG A 106 -0.76 -4.58 -8.10
N ASP A 107 -1.45 -3.68 -8.78
CA ASP A 107 -1.04 -2.28 -8.93
C ASP A 107 -1.95 -1.38 -8.10
N LEU A 108 -1.38 -0.67 -7.13
CA LEU A 108 -2.12 0.31 -6.34
C LEU A 108 -1.68 1.71 -6.72
N LEU A 109 -2.65 2.60 -6.91
CA LEU A 109 -2.43 4.03 -7.03
C LEU A 109 -1.99 4.61 -5.68
N VAL A 110 -0.95 5.42 -5.65
CA VAL A 110 -0.50 6.12 -4.44
C VAL A 110 -1.07 7.53 -4.46
N VAL A 111 -1.87 7.86 -3.45
CA VAL A 111 -2.32 9.23 -3.20
C VAL A 111 -1.28 9.94 -2.34
N SER A 112 -0.91 11.18 -2.67
CA SER A 112 0.07 11.94 -1.87
C SER A 112 -0.43 12.10 -0.42
N PRO A 113 0.46 11.95 0.58
CA PRO A 113 0.10 12.09 1.98
C PRO A 113 -0.47 13.47 2.31
N GLU A 114 -0.06 14.51 1.56
CA GLU A 114 -0.53 15.90 1.68
C GLU A 114 -1.83 16.18 0.91
N ALA A 115 -2.34 15.22 0.13
CA ALA A 115 -3.58 15.40 -0.62
C ALA A 115 -4.75 15.71 0.32
N THR A 116 -5.72 16.49 -0.15
CA THR A 116 -7.02 16.61 0.53
C THR A 116 -7.89 15.40 0.19
N GLU A 117 -8.91 15.10 1.00
CA GLU A 117 -9.87 14.01 0.69
C GLU A 117 -10.52 14.20 -0.69
N ARG A 118 -10.84 15.45 -1.06
CA ARG A 118 -11.37 15.77 -2.39
C ARG A 118 -10.36 15.50 -3.51
N ALA A 119 -9.09 15.83 -3.30
CA ALA A 119 -8.02 15.53 -4.27
C ALA A 119 -7.80 14.02 -4.39
N ALA A 120 -7.79 13.30 -3.27
CA ALA A 120 -7.71 11.84 -3.23
C ALA A 120 -8.85 11.18 -4.02
N ALA A 121 -10.09 11.60 -3.76
CA ALA A 121 -11.27 11.08 -4.47
C ALA A 121 -11.21 11.38 -5.99
N SER A 122 -10.77 12.58 -6.37
CA SER A 122 -10.59 12.97 -7.77
C SER A 122 -9.56 12.08 -8.48
N VAL A 123 -8.41 11.86 -7.84
CA VAL A 123 -7.32 11.01 -8.36
C VAL A 123 -7.75 9.54 -8.48
N MET A 124 -8.49 9.02 -7.50
CA MET A 124 -9.06 7.67 -7.56
C MET A 124 -10.10 7.53 -8.69
N SER A 125 -11.01 8.50 -8.81
CA SER A 125 -12.01 8.51 -9.87
C SER A 125 -11.37 8.54 -11.27
N ALA A 126 -10.31 9.34 -11.44
CA ALA A 126 -9.54 9.37 -12.69
C ALA A 126 -8.85 8.04 -13.02
N ALA A 127 -8.55 7.21 -12.02
CA ALA A 127 -8.04 5.84 -12.20
C ALA A 127 -9.16 4.80 -12.40
N GLY A 128 -10.43 5.23 -12.51
CA GLY A 128 -11.59 4.37 -12.61
C GLY A 128 -11.92 3.62 -11.32
N LEU A 129 -11.35 4.06 -10.19
CA LEU A 129 -11.72 3.59 -8.86
C LEU A 129 -12.86 4.47 -8.41
N THR A 130 -14.05 3.89 -8.27
CA THR A 130 -15.20 4.60 -7.73
C THR A 130 -15.26 4.27 -6.24
N PRO A 131 -14.76 5.14 -5.34
CA PRO A 131 -15.02 4.99 -3.92
C PRO A 131 -16.50 5.27 -3.70
N GLU A 132 -17.36 4.32 -4.06
CA GLU A 132 -18.74 4.27 -3.66
C GLU A 132 -18.76 4.12 -2.14
N GLN A 133 -18.82 5.26 -1.45
CA GLN A 133 -19.01 5.38 0.00
C GLN A 133 -17.85 4.89 0.90
N GLY A 134 -16.66 4.66 0.34
CA GLY A 134 -15.49 4.18 1.09
C GLY A 134 -14.83 5.26 1.96
N HIS A 135 -15.30 5.40 3.20
CA HIS A 135 -14.61 6.14 4.26
C HIS A 135 -13.15 5.62 4.34
N PHE A 136 -12.14 6.47 4.14
CA PHE A 136 -10.78 6.12 4.55
C PHE A 136 -10.85 5.90 6.07
N ALA A 137 -10.77 4.65 6.52
CA ALA A 137 -10.73 4.37 7.95
C ALA A 137 -9.56 5.17 8.56
N ARG A 138 -9.90 6.11 9.45
CA ARG A 138 -8.95 7.02 10.11
C ARG A 138 -8.05 6.26 11.07
#